data_AF-A0ABD5TJH5-F1
#
_entry.id   AF-A0ABD5TJH5-F1
#
_cell.length_a   1.000
_cell.length_b   1.000
_cell.length_c   1.000
_cell.angle_alpha   90.00
_cell.angle_beta   90.00
_cell.angle_gamma   90.00
#
_symmetry.space_group_name_H-M   'P 1'
#
loop_
_entity.id
_entity.type
_entity.pdbx_description
1 polymer ?
#
loop_
_entity_poly.entity_id
_entity_poly.type
_entity_poly.pdbx_seq_one_letter_code
_entity_poly.pdbx_strand_id
1 'polypeptide(L)' 'METRCPLCRRFVPNESQRWCTCGSAMDARCYDAHAPWCASDGDERWIGAQEL' A
#
# COMPACT_ATOMS: atom_id res chain seq x y z
N MET A 1 18.99 -4.07 1.12
CA MET A 1 18.10 -3.61 0.02
C MET A 1 17.02 -2.75 0.65
N GLU A 2 16.79 -1.56 0.12
CA GLU A 2 15.77 -0.62 0.60
C GLU A 2 14.87 -0.22 -0.56
N THR A 3 13.60 0.05 -0.29
CA THR A 3 12.64 0.46 -1.31
C THR A 3 12.02 1.80 -0.93
N ARG A 4 11.56 2.55 -1.93
CA ARG A 4 10.86 3.80 -1.68
C ARG A 4 9.37 3.54 -1.55
N CYS A 5 8.80 3.83 -0.39
CA CYS A 5 7.36 3.69 -0.17
C CYS A 5 6.60 4.63 -1.13
N PRO A 6 5.61 4.11 -1.90
CA PRO A 6 4.85 4.93 -2.85
C PRO A 6 3.97 6.00 -2.18
N LEU A 7 3.57 5.77 -0.92
CA LEU A 7 2.66 6.68 -0.18
C LEU A 7 3.42 7.79 0.53
N CYS A 8 4.31 7.45 1.46
CA CYS A 8 5.03 8.44 2.27
C CYS A 8 6.35 8.90 1.64
N ARG A 9 6.77 8.30 0.51
CA ARG A 9 8.00 8.60 -0.24
C ARG A 9 9.32 8.41 0.53
N ARG A 10 9.27 7.87 1.76
CA ARG A 10 10.44 7.50 2.57
C ARG A 10 11.08 6.23 2.03
N PHE A 11 12.39 6.11 2.24
CA PHE A 11 13.10 4.85 2.04
C PHE A 11 12.82 3.93 3.23
N VAL A 12 12.44 2.69 2.94
CA VAL A 12 12.05 1.68 3.92
C VAL A 12 13.07 0.55 3.84
N PRO A 13 13.75 0.21 4.95
CA PRO A 13 14.69 -0.91 4.97
C PRO A 13 13.93 -2.24 4.88
N ASN A 14 14.55 -3.27 4.29
CA ASN A 14 13.89 -4.56 4.00
C ASN A 14 13.14 -5.17 5.19
N GLU A 15 13.69 -5.05 6.40
CA GLU A 15 13.06 -5.58 7.62
C GLU A 15 11.75 -4.88 8.04
N SER A 16 11.53 -3.66 7.54
CA SER A 16 10.35 -2.84 7.84
C SER A 16 9.39 -2.74 6.64
N GLN A 17 9.73 -3.37 5.51
CA GLN A 17 8.90 -3.39 4.31
C GLN A 17 7.75 -4.39 4.47
N ARG A 18 6.56 -3.98 4.04
CA ARG A 18 5.41 -4.85 3.84
C ARG A 18 5.06 -4.89 2.35
N TRP A 19 4.79 -6.09 1.86
CA TRP A 19 4.39 -6.33 0.49
C TRP A 19 2.88 -6.44 0.41
N CYS A 20 2.27 -5.56 -0.37
CA CYS A 20 0.87 -5.69 -0.72
C CYS A 20 0.71 -6.61 -1.92
N THR A 21 -0.45 -7.28 -2.01
CA THR A 21 -0.80 -8.16 -3.12
C THR A 21 -0.93 -7.42 -4.46
N CYS A 22 -1.10 -6.09 -4.42
CA CYS A 22 -0.99 -5.23 -5.61
C CYS A 22 0.43 -5.12 -6.19
N GLY A 23 1.43 -5.77 -5.58
CA GLY A 23 2.83 -5.79 -6.02
C GLY A 23 3.68 -4.63 -5.47
N SER A 24 3.10 -3.74 -4.66
CA SER A 24 3.83 -2.62 -4.07
C SER A 24 4.42 -2.98 -2.71
N ALA A 25 5.70 -2.67 -2.53
CA ALA A 25 6.38 -2.71 -1.24
C ALA A 25 6.31 -1.33 -0.57
N MET A 26 5.94 -1.28 0.71
CA MET A 26 5.73 -0.03 1.44
C MET A 26 6.07 -0.13 2.92
N ASP A 27 6.12 1.01 3.59
CA ASP A 27 6.26 1.09 5.05
C ASP A 27 5.07 0.41 5.74
N ALA A 28 5.29 -0.25 6.88
CA ALA A 28 4.24 -0.96 7.60
C ALA A 28 3.02 -0.09 7.94
N ARG A 29 3.22 1.16 8.36
CA ARG A 29 2.10 2.07 8.67
C ARG A 29 1.34 2.47 7.42
N CYS A 30 2.07 2.63 6.31
CA CYS A 30 1.46 2.93 5.01
C CYS A 30 0.70 1.72 4.47
N TYR A 31 1.19 0.49 4.74
CA TYR A 31 0.47 -0.74 4.41
C TYR A 31 -0.85 -0.84 5.16
N ASP A 32 -0.86 -0.60 6.47
CA ASP A 32 -2.10 -0.69 7.27
C ASP A 32 -3.16 0.32 6.80
N ALA A 33 -2.73 1.51 6.36
CA ALA A 33 -3.61 2.51 5.77
C ALA A 33 -4.03 2.17 4.33
N HIS A 34 -3.18 1.49 3.56
CA HIS A 34 -3.42 1.14 2.17
C HIS A 34 -4.29 -0.11 2.01
N ALA A 35 -4.08 -1.13 2.84
CA ALA A 35 -4.64 -2.47 2.66
C ALA A 35 -6.17 -2.48 2.48
N PRO A 36 -6.97 -1.71 3.25
CA PRO A 36 -8.42 -1.67 3.06
C PRO A 36 -8.84 -1.07 1.70
N TRP A 37 -8.06 -0.13 1.17
CA TRP A 37 -8.34 0.62 -0.06
C TRP A 37 -7.55 0.10 -1.26
N CYS A 38 -6.86 -1.03 -1.11
CA CYS A 38 -6.03 -1.59 -2.15
C CYS A 38 -6.88 -1.92 -3.39
N ALA A 39 -6.48 -1.41 -4.56
CA ALA A 39 -7.24 -1.62 -5.79
C ALA A 39 -7.33 -3.11 -6.22
N SER A 40 -6.35 -3.95 -5.82
CA SER A 40 -6.37 -5.38 -6.11
C SER A 40 -7.34 -6.14 -5.21
N ASP A 41 -7.15 -6.08 -3.89
CA ASP A 41 -7.86 -6.95 -2.93
C ASP A 41 -8.44 -6.22 -1.71
N GLY A 42 -8.46 -4.88 -1.71
CA GLY A 42 -9.01 -4.11 -0.60
C GLY A 42 -10.53 -4.25 -0.50
N ASP A 43 -11.04 -4.53 0.70
CA ASP A 43 -12.48 -4.67 0.95
C ASP A 43 -13.25 -3.37 0.64
N GLU A 44 -12.60 -2.21 0.83
CA GLU A 44 -13.14 -0.88 0.57
C GLU A 44 -12.78 -0.34 -0.82
N ARG A 45 -12.23 -1.16 -1.73
CA ARG A 45 -11.82 -0.73 -3.08
C ARG A 45 -12.96 -0.09 -3.89
N TRP A 46 -14.20 -0.37 -3.53
CA TRP A 46 -15.41 0.12 -4.19
C TRP A 46 -15.86 1.50 -3.71
N ILE A 47 -15.36 2.00 -2.56
CA ILE A 47 -15.80 3.30 -1.99
C ILE A 47 -15.25 4.49 -2.80
N GLY A 48 -14.27 4.26 -3.69
CA GLY A 48 -13.78 5.27 -4.66
C GLY A 48 -14.41 5.18 -6.06
N ALA A 49 -15.24 4.17 -6.34
CA ALA A 49 -15.92 4.03 -7.63
C ALA A 49 -17.17 4.92 -7.64
N GLN A 50 -16.97 6.23 -7.73
CA GLN A 50 -18.05 7.14 -8.10
C GLN A 50 -18.47 6.77 -9.53
N GLU A 51 -19.63 6.12 -9.67
CA GLU A 51 -20.29 5.89 -10.96
C GLU A 51 -20.57 7.27 -11.60
N LEU A 52 -19.90 7.56 -12.72
CA LEU A 52 -20.23 8.65 -13.64
C LEU A 52 -21.08 8.12 -14.80
#